data_AF-A0A7W0MUP0-F1
#
_entry.id   AF-A0A7W0MUP0-F1
#
_cell.length_a   1.000
_cell.length_b   1.000
_cell.length_c   1.000
_cell.angle_alpha   90.00
_cell.angle_beta   90.00
_cell.angle_gamma   90.00
#
_symmetry.space_group_name_H-M   'P 1'
#
loop_
_entity.id
_entity.type
_entity.pdbx_description
1 polymer ?
#
loop_
_entity_poly.entity_id
_entity_poly.type
_entity_poly.pdbx_seq_one_letter_code
_entity_poly.pdbx_strand_id
1 'polypeptide(L)'
;AATDVTGLVRAAAEEAVDLVVVGPEAPLVAGLVDALAVAGIPAFGPSADAARLEGSKAFAKEVMRAAGVPTASWSTVADVEAGMAAIERYPVVLKYDGLAAGKGVVIAADETQARATLEEFLVARRFGDDRVIVEEHLCGEELSLLALCDGEHAVAMAPAQDYKRIFDGDEGPNTGGMGSYSPVPGVGPERVAELSAQVHQPVVEYLRERGTPFAGVLYAGIMFTAEGPRVLEYNVRFGDPETQAVLPRLRSDLADVLERAARPGGLAGVQLAWSQDWAVTLVLAGAGYPAAPATGDVISGLDEVPEGIEITHAGTAARDGQIVTAGGRVLNVTGLGATPRAARDAAYAAAERIGFAGRQLRGDIALRAVGSVSG
;
A
#
# COMPACT_ATOMS: atom_id res chain seq x y z
N ALA A 1 -20.15 -7.94 -4.07
CA ALA A 1 -19.16 -7.32 -3.17
C ALA A 1 -17.77 -7.84 -3.56
N ALA A 2 -16.68 -7.17 -3.20
CA ALA A 2 -15.33 -7.62 -3.58
C ALA A 2 -14.95 -9.00 -3.01
N THR A 3 -15.58 -9.43 -1.91
CA THR A 3 -15.37 -10.75 -1.29
C THR A 3 -16.35 -11.83 -1.76
N ASP A 4 -17.26 -11.53 -2.69
CA ASP A 4 -18.18 -12.50 -3.29
C ASP A 4 -17.46 -13.30 -4.38
N VAL A 5 -16.57 -14.20 -3.97
CA VAL A 5 -15.71 -14.99 -4.87
C VAL A 5 -16.52 -15.72 -5.93
N THR A 6 -17.58 -16.43 -5.52
CA THR A 6 -18.45 -17.17 -6.44
C THR A 6 -19.12 -16.25 -7.46
N GLY A 7 -19.64 -15.10 -7.02
CA GLY A 7 -20.24 -14.11 -7.90
C GLY A 7 -19.25 -13.53 -8.91
N LEU A 8 -18.02 -13.23 -8.47
CA LEU A 8 -16.96 -12.68 -9.32
C LEU A 8 -16.48 -13.69 -10.38
N VAL A 9 -16.28 -14.96 -10.02
CA VAL A 9 -15.90 -16.01 -10.98
C VAL A 9 -16.98 -16.20 -12.03
N ARG A 10 -18.25 -16.24 -11.62
CA ARG A 10 -19.38 -16.33 -12.55
C ARG A 10 -19.42 -15.15 -13.51
N ALA A 11 -19.30 -13.92 -13.00
CA ALA A 11 -19.30 -12.72 -13.83
C ALA A 11 -18.14 -12.72 -14.83
N ALA A 12 -16.93 -13.09 -14.40
CA ALA A 12 -15.76 -13.17 -15.29
C ALA A 12 -15.97 -14.19 -16.42
N ALA A 13 -16.62 -15.33 -16.14
CA ALA A 13 -16.96 -16.33 -17.15
C ALA A 13 -18.06 -15.85 -18.11
N GLU A 14 -19.12 -15.22 -17.59
CA GLU A 14 -20.26 -14.72 -18.38
C GLU A 14 -19.84 -13.59 -19.33
N GLU A 15 -18.93 -12.72 -18.90
CA GLU A 15 -18.40 -11.59 -19.68
C GLU A 15 -17.18 -11.98 -20.54
N ALA A 16 -16.74 -13.25 -20.51
CA ALA A 16 -15.58 -13.76 -21.24
C ALA A 16 -14.30 -12.91 -20.99
N VAL A 17 -14.01 -12.62 -19.73
CA VAL A 17 -12.86 -11.79 -19.32
C VAL A 17 -11.53 -12.50 -19.60
N ASP A 18 -10.62 -11.83 -20.32
CA ASP A 18 -9.29 -12.36 -20.65
C ASP A 18 -8.31 -12.34 -19.47
N LEU A 19 -8.46 -11.37 -18.55
CA LEU A 19 -7.63 -11.23 -17.36
C LEU A 19 -8.39 -10.52 -16.24
N VAL A 20 -8.40 -11.11 -15.04
CA VAL A 20 -8.89 -10.45 -13.82
C VAL A 20 -7.71 -9.87 -13.03
N VAL A 21 -7.69 -8.56 -12.82
CA VAL A 21 -6.67 -7.88 -11.99
C VAL A 21 -7.26 -7.60 -10.61
N VAL A 22 -6.70 -8.20 -9.56
CA VAL A 22 -7.25 -8.05 -8.20
C VAL A 22 -6.59 -6.87 -7.50
N GLY A 23 -7.38 -5.83 -7.22
CA GLY A 23 -6.91 -4.60 -6.57
C GLY A 23 -6.77 -4.69 -5.04
N PRO A 24 -7.82 -5.02 -4.27
CA PRO A 24 -7.77 -5.04 -2.81
C PRO A 24 -7.31 -6.39 -2.23
N GLU A 25 -6.84 -6.38 -0.99
CA GLU A 25 -6.30 -7.53 -0.28
C GLU A 25 -7.37 -8.56 0.12
N ALA A 26 -8.59 -8.11 0.44
CA ALA A 26 -9.66 -8.98 0.92
C ALA A 26 -10.03 -10.14 -0.05
N PRO A 27 -10.26 -9.92 -1.36
CA PRO A 27 -10.47 -11.02 -2.32
C PRO A 27 -9.26 -11.95 -2.49
N LEU A 28 -8.04 -11.45 -2.33
CA LEU A 28 -6.82 -12.27 -2.43
C LEU A 28 -6.77 -13.27 -1.28
N VAL A 29 -6.98 -12.79 -0.05
CA VAL A 29 -7.04 -13.64 1.15
C VAL A 29 -8.24 -14.61 1.10
N ALA A 30 -9.35 -14.21 0.46
CA ALA A 30 -10.51 -15.07 0.26
C ALA A 30 -10.32 -16.13 -0.85
N GLY A 31 -9.20 -16.15 -1.56
CA GLY A 31 -8.89 -17.15 -2.59
C GLY A 31 -9.56 -16.90 -3.94
N LEU A 32 -9.81 -15.65 -4.32
CA LEU A 32 -10.38 -15.32 -5.63
C LEU A 32 -9.50 -15.83 -6.78
N VAL A 33 -8.18 -15.65 -6.68
CA VAL A 33 -7.22 -16.07 -7.72
C VAL A 33 -7.24 -17.61 -7.86
N ASP A 34 -7.29 -18.33 -6.74
CA ASP A 34 -7.38 -19.80 -6.76
C ASP A 34 -8.68 -20.26 -7.44
N ALA A 35 -9.81 -19.62 -7.14
CA ALA A 35 -11.10 -19.95 -7.72
C ALA A 35 -11.16 -19.66 -9.24
N LEU A 36 -10.57 -18.54 -9.69
CA LEU A 36 -10.45 -18.20 -11.11
C LEU A 36 -9.56 -19.20 -11.85
N ALA A 37 -8.45 -19.62 -11.24
CA ALA A 37 -7.57 -20.64 -11.81
C ALA A 37 -8.28 -21.98 -12.02
N VAL A 38 -9.11 -22.43 -11.06
CA VAL A 38 -9.95 -23.63 -11.21
C VAL A 38 -10.93 -23.49 -12.38
N ALA A 39 -11.44 -22.28 -12.62
CA ALA A 39 -12.34 -21.98 -13.74
C ALA A 39 -11.62 -21.77 -15.07
N GLY A 40 -10.27 -21.80 -15.09
CA GLY A 40 -9.48 -21.56 -16.29
C GLY A 40 -9.42 -20.09 -16.72
N ILE A 41 -9.70 -19.15 -15.82
CA ILE A 41 -9.69 -17.70 -16.07
C ILE A 41 -8.37 -17.12 -15.57
N PRO A 42 -7.55 -16.47 -16.42
CA PRO A 42 -6.31 -15.82 -15.98
C PRO A 42 -6.57 -14.71 -14.97
N ALA A 43 -5.70 -14.64 -13.96
CA ALA A 43 -5.78 -13.61 -12.93
C ALA A 43 -4.39 -13.07 -12.58
N PHE A 44 -4.31 -11.78 -12.31
CA PHE A 44 -3.14 -11.13 -11.74
C PHE A 44 -3.40 -10.82 -10.27
N GLY A 45 -2.66 -11.52 -9.41
CA GLY A 45 -2.74 -11.47 -7.96
C GLY A 45 -2.24 -12.78 -7.35
N PRO A 46 -1.84 -12.80 -6.07
CA PRO A 46 -1.36 -14.01 -5.41
C PRO A 46 -2.50 -14.98 -5.11
N SER A 47 -2.16 -16.27 -4.97
CA SER A 47 -3.04 -17.25 -4.31
C SER A 47 -3.30 -16.87 -2.85
N ALA A 48 -4.34 -17.43 -2.24
CA ALA A 48 -4.63 -17.22 -0.82
C ALA A 48 -3.41 -17.58 0.08
N ASP A 49 -2.70 -18.65 -0.26
CA ASP A 49 -1.51 -19.10 0.47
C ASP A 49 -0.35 -18.09 0.37
N ALA A 50 -0.12 -17.52 -0.80
CA ALA A 50 0.89 -16.49 -1.01
C ALA A 50 0.46 -15.13 -0.41
N ALA A 51 -0.85 -14.82 -0.43
CA ALA A 51 -1.44 -13.62 0.16
C ALA A 51 -1.30 -13.55 1.68
N ARG A 52 -0.95 -14.66 2.34
CA ARG A 52 -0.57 -14.67 3.76
C ARG A 52 0.59 -13.73 4.09
N LEU A 53 1.40 -13.32 3.11
CA LEU A 53 2.41 -12.28 3.29
C LEU A 53 1.84 -10.96 3.84
N GLU A 54 0.62 -10.57 3.44
CA GLU A 54 -0.08 -9.42 4.03
C GLU A 54 -1.03 -9.85 5.16
N GLY A 55 -1.66 -11.03 5.01
CA GLY A 55 -2.64 -11.55 5.97
C GLY A 55 -2.08 -11.96 7.34
N SER A 56 -0.80 -12.35 7.41
CA SER A 56 -0.10 -12.70 8.66
C SER A 56 1.28 -12.05 8.69
N LYS A 57 1.44 -11.14 9.65
CA LYS A 57 2.72 -10.46 9.89
C LYS A 57 3.78 -11.43 10.38
N ALA A 58 3.40 -12.47 11.11
CA ALA A 58 4.34 -13.47 11.59
C ALA A 58 4.88 -14.29 10.43
N PHE A 59 4.01 -14.71 9.51
CA PHE A 59 4.41 -15.37 8.28
C PHE A 59 5.32 -14.48 7.43
N ALA A 60 5.00 -13.19 7.27
CA ALA A 60 5.84 -12.24 6.54
C ALA A 60 7.26 -12.16 7.14
N LYS A 61 7.36 -12.08 8.47
CA LYS A 61 8.64 -12.03 9.18
C LYS A 61 9.42 -13.34 9.06
N GLU A 62 8.76 -14.49 9.11
CA GLU A 62 9.38 -15.79 8.86
C GLU A 62 9.92 -15.91 7.43
N VAL A 63 9.16 -15.47 6.43
CA VAL A 63 9.59 -15.42 5.03
C VAL A 63 10.80 -14.50 4.87
N MET A 64 10.74 -13.28 5.42
CA MET A 64 11.88 -12.35 5.38
C MET A 64 13.15 -12.97 5.96
N ARG A 65 13.04 -13.62 7.13
CA ARG A 65 14.16 -14.33 7.76
C ARG A 65 14.74 -15.41 6.86
N ALA A 66 13.87 -16.25 6.29
CA ALA A 66 14.29 -17.40 5.50
C ALA A 66 14.88 -16.98 4.14
N ALA A 67 14.35 -15.91 3.55
CA ALA A 67 14.84 -15.32 2.30
C ALA A 67 16.05 -14.38 2.49
N GLY A 68 16.48 -14.11 3.74
CA GLY A 68 17.59 -13.20 4.02
C GLY A 68 17.27 -11.72 3.81
N VAL A 69 15.99 -11.34 3.82
CA VAL A 69 15.54 -9.95 3.69
C VAL A 69 15.77 -9.21 5.01
N PRO A 70 16.50 -8.08 5.01
CA PRO A 70 16.69 -7.28 6.22
C PRO A 70 15.38 -6.68 6.73
N THR A 71 15.06 -6.89 8.00
CA THR A 71 13.86 -6.35 8.66
C THR A 71 14.16 -6.04 10.14
N ALA A 72 13.28 -5.29 10.79
CA ALA A 72 13.37 -5.02 12.23
C ALA A 72 13.33 -6.32 13.03
N SER A 73 14.11 -6.41 14.12
CA SER A 73 14.05 -7.54 15.06
C SER A 73 12.64 -7.70 15.65
N TRP A 74 12.22 -8.95 15.90
CA TRP A 74 10.85 -9.23 16.31
C TRP A 74 10.74 -10.48 17.20
N SER A 75 9.67 -10.50 17.99
CA SER A 75 9.18 -11.67 18.71
C SER A 75 7.66 -11.79 18.56
N THR A 76 7.14 -13.01 18.60
CA THR A 76 5.70 -13.26 18.58
C THR A 76 5.23 -13.71 19.96
N VAL A 77 4.19 -13.09 20.48
CA VAL A 77 3.67 -13.30 21.84
C VAL A 77 2.18 -13.56 21.84
N ALA A 78 1.70 -14.30 22.84
CA ALA A 78 0.30 -14.70 22.99
C ALA A 78 -0.33 -14.27 24.32
N ASP A 79 0.44 -13.66 25.22
CA ASP A 79 -0.03 -13.11 26.48
C ASP A 79 0.75 -11.82 26.83
N VAL A 80 0.16 -11.02 27.72
CA VAL A 80 0.68 -9.70 28.07
C VAL A 80 2.05 -9.80 28.73
N GLU A 81 2.28 -10.77 29.62
CA GLU A 81 3.52 -10.86 30.37
C GLU A 81 4.69 -11.31 29.48
N ALA A 82 4.46 -12.27 28.57
CA ALA A 82 5.43 -12.61 27.54
C ALA A 82 5.72 -11.42 26.62
N GLY A 83 4.69 -10.64 26.26
CA GLY A 83 4.83 -9.40 25.51
C GLY A 83 5.72 -8.39 26.18
N MET A 84 5.46 -8.08 27.45
CA MET A 84 6.26 -7.14 28.24
C MET A 84 7.70 -7.64 28.42
N ALA A 85 7.90 -8.94 28.64
CA ALA A 85 9.23 -9.53 28.78
C ALA A 85 10.06 -9.50 27.49
N ALA A 86 9.42 -9.47 26.31
CA ALA A 86 10.08 -9.40 25.01
C ALA A 86 10.51 -7.98 24.61
N ILE A 87 10.07 -6.93 25.33
CA ILE A 87 10.41 -5.54 25.02
C ILE A 87 11.79 -5.21 25.58
N GLU A 88 12.75 -4.94 24.69
CA GLU A 88 14.11 -4.57 25.08
C GLU A 88 14.29 -3.05 25.29
N ARG A 89 13.59 -2.23 24.50
CA ARG A 89 13.69 -0.77 24.54
C ARG A 89 12.44 -0.08 24.01
N TYR A 90 12.26 1.18 24.40
CA TYR A 90 11.22 2.06 23.89
C TYR A 90 11.80 3.17 22.99
N PRO A 91 11.05 3.66 21.98
CA PRO A 91 9.72 3.19 21.57
C PRO A 91 9.77 1.76 20.99
N VAL A 92 8.66 1.03 21.10
CA VAL A 92 8.47 -0.33 20.57
C VAL A 92 7.25 -0.37 19.65
N VAL A 93 7.28 -1.22 18.63
CA VAL A 93 6.15 -1.39 17.71
C VAL A 93 5.41 -2.68 18.06
N LEU A 94 4.11 -2.56 18.31
CA LEU A 94 3.20 -3.66 18.60
C LEU A 94 2.26 -3.83 17.42
N LYS A 95 2.28 -5.00 16.79
CA LYS A 95 1.45 -5.30 15.61
C LYS A 95 0.58 -6.53 15.85
N TYR A 96 -0.74 -6.43 15.67
CA TYR A 96 -1.64 -7.57 15.64
C TYR A 96 -1.35 -8.45 14.41
N ASP A 97 -1.17 -9.76 14.62
CA ASP A 97 -0.91 -10.74 13.56
C ASP A 97 -2.21 -11.13 12.85
N GLY A 98 -2.64 -10.27 11.93
CA GLY A 98 -3.86 -10.44 11.17
C GLY A 98 -4.25 -9.17 10.43
N LEU A 99 -5.37 -9.24 9.69
CA LEU A 99 -5.98 -8.09 9.04
C LEU A 99 -6.72 -7.23 10.07
N ALA A 100 -6.20 -6.03 10.33
CA ALA A 100 -6.76 -5.07 11.29
C ALA A 100 -7.10 -3.72 10.64
N ALA A 101 -7.29 -3.69 9.31
CA ALA A 101 -7.61 -2.50 8.51
C ALA A 101 -6.71 -1.28 8.84
N GLY A 102 -5.40 -1.52 8.98
CA GLY A 102 -4.40 -0.48 9.33
C GLY A 102 -4.44 0.01 10.78
N LYS A 103 -5.37 -0.47 11.62
CA LYS A 103 -5.52 -0.05 13.04
C LYS A 103 -4.80 -0.95 14.03
N GLY A 104 -4.28 -2.09 13.58
CA GLY A 104 -3.58 -3.07 14.42
C GLY A 104 -2.08 -2.82 14.58
N VAL A 105 -1.60 -1.60 14.37
CA VAL A 105 -0.19 -1.22 14.55
C VAL A 105 -0.11 -0.01 15.48
N VAL A 106 0.61 -0.17 16.58
CA VAL A 106 0.82 0.89 17.59
C VAL A 106 2.30 1.03 17.88
N ILE A 107 2.78 2.28 17.88
CA ILE A 107 4.10 2.63 18.37
C ILE A 107 3.93 3.07 19.83
N ALA A 108 4.39 2.24 20.76
CA ALA A 108 4.33 2.52 22.18
C ALA A 108 5.60 3.25 22.63
N ALA A 109 5.45 4.46 23.15
CA ALA A 109 6.55 5.32 23.58
C ALA A 109 7.15 4.91 24.94
N ASP A 110 6.38 4.18 25.76
CA ASP A 110 6.77 3.75 27.09
C ASP A 110 6.06 2.45 27.51
N GLU A 111 6.45 1.95 28.69
CA GLU A 111 5.93 0.71 29.28
C GLU A 111 4.43 0.74 29.54
N THR A 112 3.89 1.90 29.95
CA THR A 112 2.46 2.04 30.25
C THR A 112 1.64 1.89 28.97
N GLN A 113 2.07 2.56 27.90
CA GLN A 113 1.40 2.48 26.61
C GLN A 113 1.54 1.08 25.99
N ALA A 114 2.70 0.43 26.14
CA ALA A 114 2.92 -0.91 25.62
C ALA A 114 2.02 -1.94 26.31
N ARG A 115 1.95 -1.92 27.65
CA ARG A 115 1.06 -2.80 28.42
C ARG A 115 -0.40 -2.59 28.04
N ALA A 116 -0.87 -1.35 27.98
CA ALA A 116 -2.24 -1.03 27.60
C ALA A 116 -2.59 -1.57 26.19
N THR A 117 -1.65 -1.45 25.24
CA THR A 117 -1.82 -1.98 23.88
C THR A 117 -1.87 -3.51 23.87
N LEU A 118 -0.98 -4.19 24.62
CA LEU A 118 -0.99 -5.65 24.73
C LEU A 118 -2.28 -6.16 25.38
N GLU A 119 -2.77 -5.50 26.43
CA GLU A 119 -4.05 -5.82 27.05
C GLU A 119 -5.21 -5.64 26.08
N GLU A 120 -5.22 -4.55 25.30
CA GLU A 120 -6.24 -4.31 24.28
C GLU A 120 -6.24 -5.41 23.19
N PHE A 121 -5.05 -5.84 22.75
CA PHE A 121 -4.93 -6.81 21.66
C PHE A 121 -5.17 -8.24 22.14
N LEU A 122 -4.61 -8.64 23.28
CA LEU A 122 -4.57 -10.04 23.73
C LEU A 122 -5.64 -10.39 24.77
N VAL A 123 -6.11 -9.41 25.58
CA VAL A 123 -7.12 -9.65 26.62
C VAL A 123 -8.49 -9.19 26.14
N ALA A 124 -8.60 -7.93 25.71
CA ALA A 124 -9.85 -7.39 25.17
C ALA A 124 -10.16 -7.93 23.76
N ARG A 125 -9.17 -8.56 23.09
CA ARG A 125 -9.33 -9.23 21.79
C ARG A 125 -9.96 -8.32 20.74
N ARG A 126 -9.54 -7.05 20.74
CA ARG A 126 -10.12 -6.00 19.88
C ARG A 126 -10.22 -6.40 18.41
N PHE A 127 -9.26 -7.19 17.93
CA PHE A 127 -9.18 -7.63 16.53
C PHE A 127 -9.39 -9.14 16.33
N GLY A 128 -9.54 -9.90 17.42
CA GLY A 128 -9.64 -11.36 17.42
C GLY A 128 -8.67 -12.03 18.38
N ASP A 129 -8.52 -13.35 18.23
CA ASP A 129 -7.80 -14.23 19.14
C ASP A 129 -6.36 -14.56 18.68
N ASP A 130 -5.81 -13.78 17.73
CA ASP A 130 -4.47 -14.01 17.18
C ASP A 130 -3.34 -13.43 18.04
N ARG A 131 -2.12 -13.69 17.59
CA ARG A 131 -0.87 -13.30 18.27
C ARG A 131 -0.51 -11.83 18.02
N VAL A 132 0.41 -11.32 18.83
CA VAL A 132 1.01 -9.98 18.64
C VAL A 132 2.49 -10.12 18.30
N ILE A 133 2.94 -9.29 17.37
CA ILE A 133 4.37 -9.09 17.11
C ILE A 133 4.86 -7.89 17.91
N VAL A 134 5.89 -8.15 18.73
CA VAL A 134 6.70 -7.13 19.37
C VAL A 134 7.91 -6.90 18.47
N GLU A 135 8.05 -5.69 17.95
CA GLU A 135 9.03 -5.34 16.92
C GLU A 135 9.82 -4.10 17.32
N GLU A 136 11.11 -4.11 17.00
CA GLU A 136 11.96 -2.94 17.11
C GLU A 136 11.40 -1.74 16.34
N HIS A 137 11.43 -0.57 16.97
CA HIS A 137 11.10 0.67 16.28
C HIS A 137 12.28 1.12 15.40
N LEU A 138 12.05 1.13 14.09
CA LEU A 138 13.01 1.64 13.11
C LEU A 138 12.80 3.15 12.88
N CYS A 139 13.90 3.89 12.79
CA CYS A 139 13.91 5.31 12.49
C CYS A 139 14.63 5.56 11.17
N GLY A 140 14.06 6.41 10.32
CA GLY A 140 14.61 6.70 9.01
C GLY A 140 13.61 7.39 8.09
N GLU A 141 13.95 7.41 6.80
CA GLU A 141 13.04 7.83 5.74
C GLU A 141 12.30 6.60 5.18
N GLU A 142 10.98 6.70 5.08
CA GLU A 142 10.13 5.65 4.51
C GLU A 142 10.09 5.73 2.97
N LEU A 143 10.09 4.56 2.33
CA LEU A 143 9.98 4.36 0.89
C LEU A 143 8.99 3.24 0.60
N SER A 144 8.06 3.47 -0.31
CA SER A 144 7.19 2.45 -0.88
C SER A 144 7.82 1.96 -2.19
N LEU A 145 8.22 0.69 -2.24
CA LEU A 145 8.73 0.06 -3.47
C LEU A 145 7.91 -1.16 -3.85
N LEU A 146 7.22 -1.07 -4.99
CA LEU A 146 6.40 -2.13 -5.54
C LEU A 146 7.20 -2.91 -6.58
N ALA A 147 6.93 -4.21 -6.71
CA ALA A 147 7.39 -5.03 -7.83
C ALA A 147 6.21 -5.82 -8.42
N LEU A 148 6.20 -5.95 -9.75
CA LEU A 148 5.34 -6.90 -10.45
C LEU A 148 6.05 -8.25 -10.44
N CYS A 149 5.36 -9.28 -9.96
CA CYS A 149 5.89 -10.62 -9.81
C CYS A 149 5.08 -11.61 -10.64
N ASP A 150 5.76 -12.59 -11.23
CA ASP A 150 5.14 -13.62 -12.07
C ASP A 150 5.25 -15.03 -11.47
N GLY A 151 5.87 -15.19 -10.30
CA GLY A 151 6.18 -16.47 -9.66
C GLY A 151 7.64 -16.92 -9.81
N GLU A 152 8.43 -16.26 -10.65
CA GLU A 152 9.87 -16.52 -10.87
C GLU A 152 10.73 -15.24 -10.82
N HIS A 153 10.20 -14.13 -11.32
CA HIS A 153 10.88 -12.85 -11.44
C HIS A 153 10.11 -11.75 -10.70
N ALA A 154 10.84 -10.80 -10.13
CA ALA A 154 10.33 -9.53 -9.64
C ALA A 154 10.83 -8.37 -10.51
N VAL A 155 9.90 -7.63 -11.12
CA VAL A 155 10.20 -6.40 -11.89
C VAL A 155 9.78 -5.19 -11.07
N ALA A 156 10.77 -4.47 -10.55
CA ALA A 156 10.55 -3.29 -9.73
C ALA A 156 9.83 -2.17 -10.51
N MET A 157 8.89 -1.52 -9.83
CA MET A 157 8.21 -0.32 -10.31
C MET A 157 8.95 0.95 -9.86
N ALA A 158 8.51 2.13 -10.32
CA ALA A 158 9.02 3.37 -9.78
C ALA A 158 8.69 3.49 -8.27
N PRO A 159 9.62 3.98 -7.45
CA PRO A 159 9.38 4.16 -6.03
C PRO A 159 8.41 5.32 -5.78
N ALA A 160 7.74 5.28 -4.64
CA ALA A 160 6.93 6.37 -4.12
C ALA A 160 7.22 6.60 -2.64
N GLN A 161 6.81 7.75 -2.13
CA GLN A 161 6.71 7.99 -0.70
C GLN A 161 5.28 8.42 -0.39
N ASP A 162 4.69 7.80 0.62
CA ASP A 162 3.34 8.06 1.09
C ASP A 162 3.33 8.92 2.36
N TYR A 163 2.14 9.39 2.72
CA TYR A 163 1.90 10.25 3.87
C TYR A 163 0.80 9.64 4.74
N LYS A 164 1.19 8.78 5.70
CA LYS A 164 0.22 7.99 6.50
C LYS A 164 -0.60 8.81 7.49
N ARG A 165 -0.07 9.92 8.01
CA ARG A 165 -0.69 10.70 9.09
C ARG A 165 -1.72 11.69 8.55
N ILE A 166 -2.82 11.90 9.29
CA ILE A 166 -3.98 12.70 8.85
C ILE A 166 -3.66 14.20 8.72
N PHE A 167 -2.78 14.74 9.55
CA PHE A 167 -2.46 16.17 9.59
C PHE A 167 -1.05 16.46 9.07
N ASP A 168 -0.82 17.73 8.74
CA ASP A 168 0.49 18.26 8.33
C ASP A 168 1.55 17.99 9.42
N GLY A 169 2.82 17.90 9.01
CA GLY A 169 3.93 17.64 9.93
C GLY A 169 3.96 16.21 10.48
N ASP A 170 3.26 15.29 9.81
CA ASP A 170 3.13 13.88 10.21
C ASP A 170 2.45 13.71 11.60
N GLU A 171 1.46 14.56 11.88
CA GLU A 171 0.69 14.56 13.13
C GLU A 171 -0.67 13.82 13.05
N GLY A 172 -1.23 13.50 14.22
CA GLY A 172 -2.54 12.84 14.34
C GLY A 172 -2.49 11.33 14.07
N PRO A 173 -3.64 10.64 14.02
CA PRO A 173 -3.70 9.18 13.80
C PRO A 173 -3.14 8.76 12.43
N ASN A 174 -2.67 7.51 12.37
CA ASN A 174 -2.39 6.82 11.10
C ASN A 174 -3.68 6.65 10.30
N THR A 175 -3.52 6.70 8.98
CA THR A 175 -4.57 6.56 7.98
C THR A 175 -4.12 5.53 6.92
N GLY A 176 -4.98 5.25 5.93
CA GLY A 176 -4.55 4.51 4.73
C GLY A 176 -3.64 5.30 3.79
N GLY A 177 -3.28 6.56 4.10
CA GLY A 177 -2.51 7.47 3.25
C GLY A 177 -3.31 8.72 2.89
N MET A 178 -2.70 9.90 3.06
CA MET A 178 -3.27 11.23 2.74
C MET A 178 -2.68 11.86 1.47
N GLY A 179 -1.72 11.19 0.86
CA GLY A 179 -1.08 11.60 -0.38
C GLY A 179 0.16 10.78 -0.63
N SER A 180 0.69 10.92 -1.83
CA SER A 180 1.92 10.25 -2.25
C SER A 180 2.59 11.06 -3.36
N TYR A 181 3.85 10.77 -3.64
CA TYR A 181 4.51 11.29 -4.83
C TYR A 181 5.51 10.29 -5.40
N SER A 182 5.84 10.48 -6.68
CA SER A 182 6.84 9.69 -7.41
C SER A 182 7.47 10.57 -8.50
N PRO A 183 8.78 10.46 -8.80
CA PRO A 183 9.80 9.60 -8.18
C PRO A 183 10.20 10.08 -6.78
N VAL A 184 11.11 9.37 -6.13
CA VAL A 184 11.69 9.77 -4.82
C VAL A 184 13.11 10.30 -5.02
N PRO A 185 13.45 11.53 -4.54
CA PRO A 185 14.80 12.08 -4.64
C PRO A 185 15.85 11.10 -4.09
N GLY A 186 16.97 10.94 -4.81
CA GLY A 186 18.07 10.06 -4.37
C GLY A 186 17.84 8.55 -4.60
N VAL A 187 16.65 8.12 -5.06
CA VAL A 187 16.34 6.71 -5.34
C VAL A 187 16.17 6.50 -6.86
N GLY A 188 17.29 6.57 -7.58
CA GLY A 188 17.34 6.36 -9.03
C GLY A 188 17.22 4.89 -9.47
N PRO A 189 17.20 4.60 -10.79
CA PRO A 189 16.99 3.25 -11.32
C PRO A 189 17.98 2.19 -10.80
N GLU A 190 19.25 2.53 -10.63
CA GLU A 190 20.26 1.62 -10.07
C GLU A 190 19.94 1.25 -8.62
N ARG A 191 19.55 2.22 -7.80
CA ARG A 191 19.16 2.01 -6.40
C ARG A 191 17.86 1.22 -6.30
N VAL A 192 16.91 1.45 -7.20
CA VAL A 192 15.67 0.65 -7.30
C VAL A 192 15.99 -0.82 -7.60
N ALA A 193 16.86 -1.07 -8.57
CA ALA A 193 17.29 -2.43 -8.91
C ALA A 193 17.99 -3.13 -7.75
N GLU A 194 18.90 -2.42 -7.05
CA GLU A 194 19.59 -2.94 -5.86
C GLU A 194 18.59 -3.30 -4.74
N LEU A 195 17.66 -2.41 -4.42
CA LEU A 195 16.64 -2.65 -3.40
C LEU A 195 15.76 -3.83 -3.78
N SER A 196 15.33 -3.93 -5.04
CA SER A 196 14.48 -5.04 -5.48
C SER A 196 15.20 -6.40 -5.44
N ALA A 197 16.48 -6.43 -5.81
CA ALA A 197 17.32 -7.63 -5.66
C ALA A 197 17.52 -8.03 -4.19
N GLN A 198 17.40 -7.08 -3.26
CA GLN A 198 17.51 -7.34 -1.82
C GLN A 198 16.17 -7.70 -1.16
N VAL A 199 15.04 -7.15 -1.61
CA VAL A 199 13.76 -7.21 -0.88
C VAL A 199 12.61 -7.85 -1.65
N HIS A 200 12.68 -8.00 -2.98
CA HIS A 200 11.61 -8.64 -3.75
C HIS A 200 12.03 -10.00 -4.28
N GLN A 201 13.12 -10.04 -5.04
CA GLN A 201 13.54 -11.26 -5.73
C GLN A 201 13.79 -12.45 -4.77
N PRO A 202 14.45 -12.29 -3.61
CA PRO A 202 14.64 -13.40 -2.66
C PRO A 202 13.33 -13.95 -2.09
N VAL A 203 12.31 -13.10 -1.92
CA VAL A 203 10.98 -13.53 -1.45
C VAL A 203 10.26 -14.35 -2.51
N VAL A 204 10.31 -13.91 -3.77
CA VAL A 204 9.73 -14.65 -4.90
C VAL A 204 10.39 -16.01 -5.04
N GLU A 205 11.72 -16.08 -4.96
CA GLU A 205 12.50 -17.32 -5.03
C GLU A 205 12.14 -18.28 -3.89
N TYR A 206 12.14 -17.79 -2.65
CA TYR A 206 11.80 -18.59 -1.48
C TYR A 206 10.37 -19.15 -1.55
N LEU A 207 9.39 -18.32 -1.94
CA LEU A 207 8.00 -18.75 -2.05
C LEU A 207 7.79 -19.77 -3.17
N ARG A 208 8.51 -19.63 -4.29
CA ARG A 208 8.55 -20.64 -5.36
C ARG A 208 9.12 -21.96 -4.85
N GLU A 209 10.26 -21.94 -4.15
CA GLU A 209 10.89 -23.14 -3.58
C GLU A 209 10.01 -23.84 -2.53
N ARG A 210 9.21 -23.06 -1.80
CA ARG A 210 8.22 -23.56 -0.83
C ARG A 210 6.97 -24.17 -1.49
N GLY A 211 6.81 -24.06 -2.82
CA GLY A 211 5.64 -24.55 -3.54
C GLY A 211 4.43 -23.61 -3.51
N THR A 212 4.61 -22.35 -3.12
CA THR A 212 3.57 -21.32 -3.09
C THR A 212 4.04 -20.08 -3.86
N PRO A 213 4.29 -20.19 -5.18
CA PRO A 213 4.86 -19.09 -5.97
C PRO A 213 4.02 -17.82 -5.87
N PHE A 214 4.69 -16.67 -5.83
CA PHE A 214 4.05 -15.36 -5.72
C PHE A 214 3.93 -14.69 -7.09
N ALA A 215 2.71 -14.53 -7.58
CA ALA A 215 2.38 -13.68 -8.72
C ALA A 215 1.51 -12.52 -8.25
N GLY A 216 1.60 -11.34 -8.87
CA GLY A 216 0.88 -10.14 -8.43
C GLY A 216 1.81 -8.98 -8.09
N VAL A 217 1.34 -8.02 -7.29
CA VAL A 217 2.17 -6.91 -6.81
C VAL A 217 2.74 -7.25 -5.44
N LEU A 218 4.07 -7.28 -5.32
CA LEU A 218 4.75 -7.34 -4.03
C LEU A 218 5.16 -5.92 -3.63
N TYR A 219 4.37 -5.30 -2.76
CA TYR A 219 4.65 -4.00 -2.18
C TYR A 219 5.57 -4.20 -0.97
N ALA A 220 6.72 -3.52 -0.94
CA ALA A 220 7.59 -3.46 0.23
C ALA A 220 7.59 -2.04 0.80
N GLY A 221 7.19 -1.89 2.07
CA GLY A 221 7.45 -0.68 2.85
C GLY A 221 8.86 -0.76 3.42
N ILE A 222 9.75 0.16 3.03
CA ILE A 222 11.17 0.14 3.37
C ILE A 222 11.50 1.36 4.23
N MET A 223 12.21 1.14 5.33
CA MET A 223 12.81 2.20 6.14
C MET A 223 14.30 2.29 5.83
N PHE A 224 14.77 3.47 5.42
CA PHE A 224 16.20 3.75 5.31
C PHE A 224 16.77 4.15 6.67
N THR A 225 17.33 3.17 7.39
CA THR A 225 17.96 3.41 8.70
C THR A 225 19.44 3.77 8.54
N ALA A 226 20.07 4.17 9.64
CA ALA A 226 21.53 4.37 9.68
C ALA A 226 22.35 3.11 9.32
N GLU A 227 21.74 1.92 9.42
CA GLU A 227 22.35 0.62 9.10
C GLU A 227 21.90 0.07 7.74
N GLY A 228 21.25 0.91 6.92
CA GLY A 228 20.76 0.55 5.59
C GLY A 228 19.26 0.25 5.53
N PRO A 229 18.75 -0.19 4.36
CA PRO A 229 17.34 -0.46 4.17
C PRO A 229 16.88 -1.64 5.04
N ARG A 230 15.68 -1.51 5.60
CA ARG A 230 14.99 -2.56 6.36
C ARG A 230 13.53 -2.56 5.96
N VAL A 231 12.99 -3.74 5.64
CA VAL A 231 11.56 -3.89 5.30
C VAL A 231 10.72 -3.81 6.58
N LEU A 232 9.71 -2.95 6.57
CA LEU A 232 8.71 -2.78 7.64
C LEU A 232 7.60 -3.84 7.54
N GLU A 233 7.10 -4.04 6.32
CA GLU A 233 6.00 -4.93 5.98
C GLU A 233 5.92 -5.17 4.47
N TYR A 234 5.19 -6.23 4.09
CA TYR A 234 4.74 -6.45 2.72
C TYR A 234 3.23 -6.25 2.63
N ASN A 235 2.79 -5.63 1.53
CA ASN A 235 1.44 -5.78 1.01
C ASN A 235 1.51 -6.59 -0.28
N VAL A 236 0.45 -7.30 -0.62
CA VAL A 236 0.41 -8.24 -1.76
C VAL A 236 -0.44 -7.74 -2.91
N ARG A 237 -0.60 -6.41 -2.95
CA ARG A 237 -1.42 -5.67 -3.90
C ARG A 237 -0.84 -4.27 -4.13
N PHE A 238 -1.43 -3.54 -5.06
CA PHE A 238 -1.11 -2.14 -5.31
C PHE A 238 -1.34 -1.25 -4.08
N GLY A 239 -0.38 -0.38 -3.78
CA GLY A 239 -0.48 0.64 -2.72
C GLY A 239 -1.55 1.69 -3.05
N ASP A 240 -2.13 2.32 -2.05
CA ASP A 240 -3.11 3.39 -2.23
C ASP A 240 -2.89 4.42 -1.13
N PRO A 241 -2.43 5.66 -1.44
CA PRO A 241 -2.50 6.30 -2.75
C PRO A 241 -1.24 6.18 -3.62
N GLU A 242 -0.29 5.29 -3.36
CA GLU A 242 0.97 5.24 -4.13
C GLU A 242 0.76 4.91 -5.61
N THR A 243 -0.19 4.04 -5.92
CA THR A 243 -0.50 3.67 -7.31
C THR A 243 -0.89 4.87 -8.15
N GLN A 244 -1.63 5.82 -7.56
CA GLN A 244 -2.07 7.05 -8.18
C GLN A 244 -0.93 8.06 -8.43
N ALA A 245 0.23 7.90 -7.77
CA ALA A 245 1.44 8.67 -8.08
C ALA A 245 2.39 7.90 -9.01
N VAL A 246 2.36 6.57 -9.00
CA VAL A 246 3.26 5.73 -9.81
C VAL A 246 2.73 5.54 -11.23
N LEU A 247 1.51 5.03 -11.39
CA LEU A 247 0.98 4.62 -12.70
C LEU A 247 0.85 5.76 -13.73
N PRO A 248 0.53 7.02 -13.37
CA PRO A 248 0.48 8.10 -14.36
C PRO A 248 1.83 8.38 -15.05
N ARG A 249 2.92 7.93 -14.41
CA ARG A 249 4.29 8.01 -14.96
C ARG A 249 4.67 6.79 -15.79
N LEU A 250 3.91 5.70 -15.76
CA LEU A 250 4.22 4.50 -16.54
C LEU A 250 4.07 4.81 -18.04
N ARG A 251 5.02 4.31 -18.84
CA ARG A 251 5.01 4.42 -20.31
C ARG A 251 4.89 3.05 -20.99
N SER A 252 5.25 1.98 -20.29
CA SER A 252 4.92 0.62 -20.72
C SER A 252 3.41 0.39 -20.69
N ASP A 253 2.92 -0.49 -21.56
CA ASP A 253 1.54 -0.93 -21.54
C ASP A 253 1.28 -1.78 -20.29
N LEU A 254 0.49 -1.26 -19.35
CA LEU A 254 0.18 -1.96 -18.12
C LEU A 254 -0.56 -3.28 -18.39
N ALA A 255 -1.49 -3.31 -19.35
CA ALA A 255 -2.28 -4.50 -19.63
C ALA A 255 -1.39 -5.65 -20.14
N ASP A 256 -0.50 -5.38 -21.10
CA ASP A 256 0.47 -6.37 -21.63
C ASP A 256 1.37 -6.91 -20.51
N VAL A 257 1.89 -6.04 -19.65
CA VAL A 257 2.77 -6.48 -18.55
C VAL A 257 2.01 -7.33 -17.52
N LEU A 258 0.78 -6.95 -17.14
CA LEU A 258 -0.01 -7.72 -16.19
C LEU A 258 -0.47 -9.08 -16.76
N GLU A 259 -0.80 -9.13 -18.06
CA GLU A 259 -1.14 -10.38 -18.75
C GLU A 259 0.07 -11.33 -18.80
N ARG A 260 1.27 -10.81 -19.07
CA ARG A 260 2.51 -11.59 -18.99
C ARG A 260 2.75 -12.11 -17.59
N ALA A 261 2.60 -11.25 -16.58
CA ALA A 261 2.84 -11.60 -15.19
C ALA A 261 1.84 -12.62 -14.61
N ALA A 262 0.67 -12.81 -15.24
CA ALA A 262 -0.26 -13.88 -14.89
C ALA A 262 0.27 -15.29 -15.22
N ARG A 263 1.44 -15.40 -15.86
CA ARG A 263 2.09 -16.67 -16.23
C ARG A 263 3.48 -16.76 -15.59
N PRO A 264 3.82 -17.88 -14.91
CA PRO A 264 5.18 -18.12 -14.42
C PRO A 264 6.26 -17.86 -15.45
N GLY A 265 7.23 -17.01 -15.09
CA GLY A 265 8.34 -16.62 -15.96
C GLY A 265 8.00 -15.60 -17.06
N GLY A 266 6.75 -15.14 -17.15
CA GLY A 266 6.30 -14.20 -18.21
C GLY A 266 6.95 -12.82 -18.16
N LEU A 267 7.55 -12.43 -17.04
CA LEU A 267 8.30 -11.19 -16.86
C LEU A 267 9.80 -11.33 -17.14
N ALA A 268 10.28 -12.50 -17.58
CA ALA A 268 11.69 -12.69 -17.94
C ALA A 268 12.15 -11.64 -18.97
N GLY A 269 13.13 -10.83 -18.58
CA GLY A 269 13.69 -9.77 -19.43
C GLY A 269 12.80 -8.56 -19.65
N VAL A 270 11.64 -8.45 -18.99
CA VAL A 270 10.76 -7.28 -19.06
C VAL A 270 11.42 -6.09 -18.35
N GLN A 271 11.33 -4.92 -18.97
CA GLN A 271 11.75 -3.64 -18.39
C GLN A 271 10.61 -2.63 -18.47
N LEU A 272 10.37 -1.90 -17.38
CA LEU A 272 9.35 -0.86 -17.33
C LEU A 272 9.92 0.49 -17.73
N ALA A 273 9.26 1.15 -18.68
CA ALA A 273 9.59 2.51 -19.10
C ALA A 273 8.77 3.52 -18.29
N TRP A 274 9.44 4.58 -17.80
CA TRP A 274 8.86 5.59 -16.93
C TRP A 274 9.10 7.00 -17.46
N SER A 275 8.13 7.89 -17.26
CA SER A 275 8.29 9.32 -17.46
C SER A 275 9.29 9.92 -16.47
N GLN A 276 9.98 10.96 -16.89
CA GLN A 276 10.78 11.80 -16.00
C GLN A 276 9.94 12.82 -15.23
N ASP A 277 8.69 13.03 -15.65
CA ASP A 277 7.76 13.89 -14.92
C ASP A 277 7.52 13.36 -13.51
N TRP A 278 7.34 14.28 -12.59
CA TRP A 278 6.87 14.04 -11.24
C TRP A 278 5.36 13.90 -11.25
N ALA A 279 4.86 13.06 -10.35
CA ALA A 279 3.47 12.95 -9.99
C ALA A 279 3.31 13.21 -8.50
N VAL A 280 2.36 14.07 -8.15
CA VAL A 280 1.98 14.34 -6.75
C VAL A 280 0.49 14.10 -6.62
N THR A 281 0.13 13.16 -5.75
CA THR A 281 -1.25 12.77 -5.48
C THR A 281 -1.67 13.28 -4.11
N LEU A 282 -2.79 14.01 -4.09
CA LEU A 282 -3.44 14.49 -2.88
C LEU A 282 -4.69 13.66 -2.61
N VAL A 283 -4.90 13.25 -1.36
CA VAL A 283 -6.15 12.60 -0.96
C VAL A 283 -7.08 13.64 -0.36
N LEU A 284 -8.30 13.73 -0.90
CA LEU A 284 -9.41 14.47 -0.29
C LEU A 284 -10.19 13.49 0.58
N ALA A 285 -10.18 13.69 1.90
CA ALA A 285 -10.86 12.83 2.84
C ALA A 285 -12.15 13.47 3.40
N GLY A 286 -13.12 12.63 3.75
CA GLY A 286 -14.37 13.02 4.39
C GLY A 286 -14.16 13.53 5.82
N ALA A 287 -15.08 14.36 6.31
CA ALA A 287 -15.07 14.86 7.68
C ALA A 287 -15.05 13.68 8.68
N GLY A 288 -14.18 13.73 9.69
CA GLY A 288 -14.11 12.69 10.73
C GLY A 288 -13.31 11.43 10.37
N TYR A 289 -12.78 11.33 9.14
CA TYR A 289 -11.74 10.34 8.80
C TYR A 289 -10.47 10.60 9.65
N PRO A 290 -9.80 9.57 10.20
CA PRO A 290 -9.98 8.13 9.97
C PRO A 290 -10.92 7.38 10.94
N ALA A 291 -11.55 8.08 11.89
CA ALA A 291 -12.35 7.44 12.93
C ALA A 291 -13.76 7.09 12.46
N ALA A 292 -14.52 8.10 12.01
CA ALA A 292 -15.93 7.98 11.63
C ALA A 292 -16.22 8.98 10.50
N PRO A 293 -15.89 8.62 9.24
CA PRO A 293 -16.07 9.52 8.12
C PRO A 293 -17.55 9.75 7.79
N ALA A 294 -17.91 11.01 7.52
CA ALA A 294 -19.21 11.38 6.98
C ALA A 294 -19.39 10.83 5.55
N THR A 295 -20.64 10.51 5.18
CA THR A 295 -21.02 10.04 3.84
C THR A 295 -22.30 10.74 3.39
N GLY A 296 -22.49 10.84 2.07
CA GLY A 296 -23.66 11.44 1.44
C GLY A 296 -23.53 12.92 1.11
N ASP A 297 -22.36 13.53 1.36
CA ASP A 297 -22.11 14.94 1.02
C ASP A 297 -21.93 15.08 -0.49
N VAL A 298 -22.64 16.03 -1.10
CA VAL A 298 -22.50 16.31 -2.54
C VAL A 298 -21.11 16.83 -2.85
N ILE A 299 -20.49 16.25 -3.88
CA ILE A 299 -19.19 16.66 -4.40
C ILE A 299 -19.42 17.61 -5.59
N SER A 300 -18.85 18.81 -5.49
CA SER A 300 -18.95 19.86 -6.52
C SER A 300 -17.59 20.16 -7.17
N GLY A 301 -17.60 20.77 -8.35
CA GLY A 301 -16.41 21.32 -9.01
C GLY A 301 -15.52 20.31 -9.70
N LEU A 302 -15.98 19.06 -9.87
CA LEU A 302 -15.28 18.03 -10.67
C LEU A 302 -15.13 18.44 -12.14
N ASP A 303 -16.12 19.16 -12.66
CA ASP A 303 -16.16 19.73 -14.01
C ASP A 303 -15.30 20.99 -14.17
N GLU A 304 -14.84 21.58 -13.07
CA GLU A 304 -13.95 22.76 -13.06
C GLU A 304 -12.47 22.38 -13.04
N VAL A 305 -12.14 21.09 -12.86
CA VAL A 305 -10.77 20.58 -12.83
C VAL A 305 -10.11 20.75 -14.21
N PRO A 306 -8.92 21.37 -14.31
CA PRO A 306 -8.22 21.53 -15.59
C PRO A 306 -7.85 20.20 -16.25
N GLU A 307 -7.76 20.20 -17.58
CA GLU A 307 -7.17 19.09 -18.33
C GLU A 307 -5.74 18.79 -17.85
N GLY A 308 -5.35 17.51 -17.89
CA GLY A 308 -4.03 17.04 -17.45
C GLY A 308 -3.91 16.76 -15.94
N ILE A 309 -4.97 17.03 -15.16
CA ILE A 309 -5.10 16.55 -13.79
C ILE A 309 -5.88 15.24 -13.81
N GLU A 310 -5.40 14.24 -13.09
CA GLU A 310 -6.10 12.98 -12.94
C GLU A 310 -6.89 12.97 -11.63
N ILE A 311 -8.20 12.76 -11.75
CA ILE A 311 -9.10 12.57 -10.61
C ILE A 311 -9.47 11.10 -10.55
N THR A 312 -9.06 10.41 -9.48
CA THR A 312 -9.48 9.03 -9.23
C THR A 312 -10.48 8.98 -8.10
N HIS A 313 -11.59 8.27 -8.33
CA HIS A 313 -12.66 8.11 -7.35
C HIS A 313 -12.31 6.95 -6.40
N ALA A 314 -12.25 7.24 -5.10
CA ALA A 314 -12.08 6.23 -4.06
C ALA A 314 -13.45 5.95 -3.40
N GLY A 315 -13.77 6.64 -2.31
CA GLY A 315 -15.05 6.55 -1.62
C GLY A 315 -16.09 7.52 -2.19
N THR A 316 -16.60 7.26 -3.39
CA THR A 316 -17.73 8.04 -3.98
C THR A 316 -18.87 7.13 -4.44
N ALA A 317 -20.09 7.68 -4.50
CA ALA A 317 -21.24 7.01 -5.08
C ALA A 317 -22.06 7.97 -5.95
N ALA A 318 -22.79 7.43 -6.93
CA ALA A 318 -23.79 8.19 -7.65
C ALA A 318 -25.13 8.13 -6.88
N ARG A 319 -25.73 9.29 -6.59
CA ARG A 319 -27.03 9.41 -5.92
C ARG A 319 -27.79 10.59 -6.50
N ASP A 320 -29.02 10.34 -6.95
CA ASP A 320 -29.93 11.38 -7.48
C ASP A 320 -29.29 12.26 -8.58
N GLY A 321 -28.47 11.65 -9.44
CA GLY A 321 -27.76 12.34 -10.53
C GLY A 321 -26.52 13.13 -10.09
N GLN A 322 -26.16 13.08 -8.80
CA GLN A 322 -25.00 13.73 -8.22
C GLN A 322 -23.96 12.70 -7.77
N ILE A 323 -22.71 13.14 -7.66
CA ILE A 323 -21.66 12.35 -7.02
C ILE A 323 -21.59 12.78 -5.54
N VAL A 324 -21.60 11.80 -4.64
CA VAL A 324 -21.57 12.02 -3.20
C VAL A 324 -20.43 11.26 -2.53
N THR A 325 -20.01 11.71 -1.35
CA THR A 325 -19.04 11.00 -0.49
C THR A 325 -19.62 9.65 -0.06
N ALA A 326 -18.82 8.58 -0.10
CA ALA A 326 -19.22 7.22 0.24
C ALA A 326 -18.10 6.41 0.93
N GLY A 327 -17.09 7.09 1.45
CA GLY A 327 -15.97 6.47 2.15
C GLY A 327 -15.08 7.49 2.85
N GLY A 328 -14.09 7.00 3.61
CA GLY A 328 -13.19 7.85 4.37
C GLY A 328 -12.26 8.69 3.50
N ARG A 329 -11.55 8.04 2.59
CA ARG A 329 -10.84 8.69 1.49
C ARG A 329 -11.80 8.78 0.30
N VAL A 330 -12.00 9.98 -0.23
CA VAL A 330 -13.08 10.26 -1.18
C VAL A 330 -12.55 10.33 -2.61
N LEU A 331 -11.57 11.19 -2.84
CA LEU A 331 -10.95 11.40 -4.16
C LEU A 331 -9.44 11.46 -4.01
N ASN A 332 -8.73 11.06 -5.07
CA ASN A 332 -7.34 11.45 -5.25
C ASN A 332 -7.22 12.44 -6.40
N VAL A 333 -6.42 13.49 -6.19
CA VAL A 333 -6.11 14.52 -7.18
C VAL A 333 -4.62 14.42 -7.51
N THR A 334 -4.30 13.94 -8.71
CA THR A 334 -2.91 13.78 -9.15
C THR A 334 -2.54 14.85 -10.16
N GLY A 335 -1.52 15.66 -9.82
CA GLY A 335 -0.87 16.59 -10.73
C GLY A 335 0.43 16.01 -11.27
N LEU A 336 0.70 16.26 -12.56
CA LEU A 336 1.97 15.94 -13.22
C LEU A 336 2.79 17.20 -13.48
N GLY A 337 4.12 17.09 -13.50
CA GLY A 337 4.98 18.20 -13.90
C GLY A 337 6.46 17.85 -13.94
N ALA A 338 7.25 18.65 -14.66
CA ALA A 338 8.68 18.41 -14.83
C ALA A 338 9.51 18.52 -13.53
N THR A 339 8.94 19.08 -12.47
CA THR A 339 9.57 19.22 -11.14
C THR A 339 8.57 18.84 -10.05
N PRO A 340 9.02 18.47 -8.83
CA PRO A 340 8.10 18.18 -7.73
C PRO A 340 7.22 19.39 -7.40
N ARG A 341 7.77 20.61 -7.53
CA ARG A 341 7.02 21.86 -7.30
C ARG A 341 5.89 22.02 -8.31
N ALA A 342 6.18 21.84 -9.60
CA ALA A 342 5.18 21.99 -10.65
C ALA A 342 4.03 20.98 -10.51
N ALA A 343 4.36 19.70 -10.27
CA ALA A 343 3.37 18.65 -10.04
C ALA A 343 2.52 18.93 -8.80
N ARG A 344 3.16 19.33 -7.70
CA ARG A 344 2.49 19.70 -6.45
C ARG A 344 1.54 20.89 -6.65
N ASP A 345 2.03 21.98 -7.21
CA ASP A 345 1.25 23.22 -7.39
C ASP A 345 0.04 22.97 -8.29
N ALA A 346 0.19 22.14 -9.34
CA ALA A 346 -0.91 21.72 -10.19
C ALA A 346 -1.98 20.91 -9.43
N ALA A 347 -1.55 19.92 -8.61
CA ALA A 347 -2.45 19.09 -7.82
C ALA A 347 -3.25 19.93 -6.80
N TYR A 348 -2.59 20.84 -6.07
CA TYR A 348 -3.26 21.71 -5.09
C TYR A 348 -4.21 22.71 -5.76
N ALA A 349 -3.79 23.33 -6.86
CA ALA A 349 -4.65 24.27 -7.60
C ALA A 349 -5.93 23.59 -8.14
N ALA A 350 -5.85 22.31 -8.51
CA ALA A 350 -7.01 21.52 -8.91
C ALA A 350 -7.86 21.09 -7.72
N ALA A 351 -7.23 20.65 -6.62
CA ALA A 351 -7.92 20.27 -5.40
C ALA A 351 -8.78 21.41 -4.85
N GLU A 352 -8.33 22.68 -4.92
CA GLU A 352 -9.11 23.84 -4.45
C GLU A 352 -10.43 24.06 -5.19
N ARG A 353 -10.59 23.47 -6.38
CA ARG A 353 -11.85 23.56 -7.15
C ARG A 353 -12.89 22.55 -6.67
N ILE A 354 -12.46 21.51 -5.97
CA ILE A 354 -13.32 20.40 -5.55
C ILE A 354 -13.81 20.65 -4.11
N GLY A 355 -15.13 20.71 -3.96
CA GLY A 355 -15.80 20.99 -2.70
C GLY A 355 -16.69 19.84 -2.22
N PHE A 356 -16.67 19.57 -0.91
CA PHE A 356 -17.70 18.84 -0.18
C PHE A 356 -17.59 19.18 1.32
N ALA A 357 -18.66 18.96 2.09
CA ALA A 357 -18.73 19.39 3.47
C ALA A 357 -17.65 18.75 4.36
N GLY A 358 -16.93 19.59 5.12
CA GLY A 358 -15.92 19.14 6.07
C GLY A 358 -14.73 18.37 5.47
N ARG A 359 -14.43 18.60 4.18
CA ARG A 359 -13.27 18.04 3.48
C ARG A 359 -11.98 18.25 4.27
N GLN A 360 -11.19 17.18 4.38
CA GLN A 360 -9.84 17.17 4.95
C GLN A 360 -8.81 16.97 3.84
N LEU A 361 -7.72 17.74 3.88
CA LEU A 361 -6.60 17.69 2.95
C LEU A 361 -5.34 18.18 3.68
N ARG A 362 -4.21 17.49 3.50
CA ARG A 362 -2.90 17.96 3.98
C ARG A 362 -2.33 19.04 3.08
N GLY A 363 -1.66 20.03 3.65
CA GLY A 363 -0.98 21.13 2.96
C GLY A 363 0.49 20.88 2.62
N ASP A 364 1.10 19.79 3.11
CA ASP A 364 2.54 19.55 3.05
C ASP A 364 2.98 18.36 2.18
N ILE A 365 2.05 17.77 1.40
CA ILE A 365 2.37 16.65 0.51
C ILE A 365 3.43 17.07 -0.51
N ALA A 366 4.46 16.24 -0.66
CA ALA A 366 5.65 16.44 -1.47
C ALA A 366 6.51 17.67 -1.11
N LEU A 367 6.20 18.42 -0.04
CA LEU A 367 6.94 19.63 0.32
C LEU A 367 8.43 19.35 0.62
N ARG A 368 8.73 18.22 1.28
CA ARG A 368 10.11 17.76 1.52
C ARG A 368 10.86 17.53 0.20
N ALA A 369 10.25 16.84 -0.76
CA ALA A 369 10.85 16.58 -2.08
C ALA A 369 11.12 17.88 -2.85
N VAL A 370 10.23 18.87 -2.76
CA VAL A 370 10.46 20.20 -3.34
C VAL A 370 11.72 20.84 -2.76
N GLY A 371 11.91 20.76 -1.44
CA GLY A 371 13.10 21.27 -0.76
C GLY A 371 14.38 20.56 -1.22
N SER A 372 14.37 19.23 -1.29
CA SER A 372 15.55 18.42 -1.64
C SER A 372 16.02 18.57 -3.09
N VAL A 373 15.11 18.86 -4.03
CA VAL A 373 15.46 19.05 -5.45
C VAL A 373 15.84 20.51 -5.77
N SER A 374 15.45 21.45 -4.91
CA SER A 374 15.77 22.88 -5.11
C SER A 374 17.07 23.32 -4.45
N GLY A 375 17.67 22.47 -3.59
CA GLY A 375 18.94 22.72 -2.89
C GLY A 375 20.11 22.05 -3.59
#